data_AF-A0AAE0MRP0-F1
#
_entry.id   AF-A0AAE0MRP0-F1
#
_cell.length_a   1.000
_cell.length_b   1.000
_cell.length_c   1.000
_cell.angle_alpha   90.00
_cell.angle_beta   90.00
_cell.angle_gamma   90.00
#
_symmetry.space_group_name_H-M   'P 1'
#
loop_
_entity.id
_entity.type
_entity.pdbx_description
1 polymer ?
#
loop_
_entity_poly.entity_id
_entity_poly.type
_entity_poly.pdbx_seq_one_letter_code
_entity_poly.pdbx_strand_id
1 'polypeptide(L)'
;MSSISTDPTPLKGKGPALIDYDHEHEPTTNGAGGFRPQAPMTVQPPKAEDLQKSYASIITHEADPKDWYGYMINGLGAVIGTIGAIPCCIVCPNPYKTVQQGNVGLVTKFGRFYKAVDPGLVRVNPLAEKLIQVDVKIQIVEVPQQVCMTKDNVTVQLTSVIYYHIVSPHKAAFGITNVKQALIERTQTTLRHVIGARVLQDVIERREEIAQSIGEIIEDVAAEWGVAVESMLIKDIIFSHELQDSLSMAAQSKRIGESKIIAAKAEVEAAKLMRQAADILSSAPAMQIRYLEAMQAMAKSANSKVIFLPATNQTMPSQAQFNASLDAPGSFNQGEGSGAKKDTTSFHDFGSSDGGFQQALNAHIVENI
;
A
#
# COMPACT_ATOMS: atom_id res chain seq x y z
N MET A 1 24.86 -43.64 -59.54
CA MET A 1 25.47 -42.67 -60.47
C MET A 1 25.19 -41.28 -59.90
N SER A 2 26.07 -40.78 -59.02
CA SER A 2 27.15 -39.80 -59.35
C SER A 2 26.56 -38.44 -59.81
N SER A 3 26.39 -37.44 -58.94
CA SER A 3 27.37 -36.55 -58.28
C SER A 3 27.65 -35.26 -59.06
N ILE A 4 27.63 -34.13 -58.35
CA ILE A 4 28.44 -32.87 -58.42
C ILE A 4 27.50 -31.71 -58.03
N SER A 5 27.52 -31.17 -56.79
CA SER A 5 28.57 -30.45 -56.04
C SER A 5 28.71 -28.98 -56.45
N THR A 6 28.33 -28.08 -55.54
CA THR A 6 29.20 -27.02 -54.98
C THR A 6 28.53 -26.38 -53.76
N ASP A 7 29.15 -26.60 -52.60
CA ASP A 7 29.15 -25.78 -51.37
C ASP A 7 30.61 -25.21 -51.26
N PRO A 8 31.07 -24.28 -50.37
CA PRO A 8 30.75 -24.27 -48.92
C PRO A 8 30.87 -22.93 -48.09
N THR A 9 29.95 -22.76 -47.12
CA THR A 9 30.19 -22.45 -45.66
C THR A 9 30.75 -21.05 -45.17
N PRO A 10 30.98 -20.79 -43.85
CA PRO A 10 29.99 -20.39 -42.81
C PRO A 10 30.50 -19.33 -41.78
N LEU A 11 29.65 -18.62 -41.01
CA LEU A 11 30.05 -17.90 -39.76
C LEU A 11 28.80 -17.60 -38.90
N LYS A 12 28.74 -17.59 -37.56
CA LYS A 12 29.58 -17.99 -36.42
C LYS A 12 28.72 -17.72 -35.17
N GLY A 13 28.70 -18.62 -34.18
CA GLY A 13 27.93 -18.44 -32.94
C GLY A 13 28.48 -17.36 -32.00
N LYS A 14 27.61 -16.89 -31.09
CA LYS A 14 28.01 -16.21 -29.85
C LYS A 14 26.94 -16.42 -28.77
N GLY A 15 27.34 -17.05 -27.66
CA GLY A 15 26.55 -17.20 -26.43
C GLY A 15 26.51 -15.90 -25.60
N PRO A 16 25.88 -15.94 -24.41
CA PRO A 16 25.58 -14.77 -23.60
C PRO A 16 26.84 -14.31 -22.83
N ALA A 17 27.11 -13.00 -22.83
CA ALA A 17 28.21 -12.43 -22.06
C ALA A 17 27.67 -11.57 -20.91
N LEU A 18 28.10 -11.98 -19.72
CA LEU A 18 28.07 -11.31 -18.43
C LEU A 18 28.60 -9.87 -18.55
N ILE A 19 28.02 -8.95 -17.77
CA ILE A 19 28.63 -7.65 -17.49
C ILE A 19 29.11 -7.69 -16.06
N ASP A 20 30.43 -7.59 -15.91
CA ASP A 20 31.17 -7.51 -14.66
C ASP A 20 30.79 -6.26 -13.84
N TYR A 21 30.73 -6.46 -12.52
CA TYR A 21 30.74 -5.40 -11.53
C TYR A 21 32.20 -5.02 -11.26
N ASP A 22 32.64 -3.87 -11.78
CA ASP A 22 33.84 -3.21 -11.27
C ASP A 22 33.45 -1.99 -10.42
N HIS A 23 33.97 -2.03 -9.20
CA HIS A 23 33.83 -1.07 -8.13
C HIS A 23 35.04 -0.14 -8.20
N GLU A 24 34.86 1.14 -8.52
CA GLU A 24 35.87 2.16 -8.23
C GLU A 24 35.23 3.36 -7.53
N HIS A 25 35.78 3.67 -6.36
CA HIS A 25 35.41 4.78 -5.49
C HIS A 25 36.25 6.03 -5.80
N GLU A 26 35.55 7.14 -6.12
CA GLU A 26 35.76 8.53 -5.69
C GLU A 26 37.04 9.33 -6.10
N PRO A 27 36.97 10.68 -6.32
CA PRO A 27 36.48 11.62 -5.31
C PRO A 27 35.54 12.74 -5.77
N THR A 28 34.78 13.18 -4.76
CA THR A 28 33.95 14.39 -4.70
C THR A 28 34.65 15.65 -5.21
N THR A 29 34.04 16.34 -6.18
CA THR A 29 34.31 17.75 -6.43
C THR A 29 33.02 18.55 -6.59
N ASN A 30 33.05 19.72 -5.96
CA ASN A 30 31.93 20.60 -5.67
C ASN A 30 31.21 21.18 -6.91
N GLY A 31 29.89 21.33 -6.77
CA GLY A 31 29.21 22.58 -7.10
C GLY A 31 29.03 22.93 -8.58
N ALA A 32 27.96 22.43 -9.19
CA ALA A 32 27.11 23.21 -10.10
C ALA A 32 25.77 22.50 -10.24
N GLY A 33 24.68 23.21 -9.93
CA GLY A 33 23.32 22.77 -10.27
C GLY A 33 23.14 22.79 -11.79
N GLY A 34 23.73 21.82 -12.48
CA GLY A 34 23.56 21.59 -13.90
C GLY A 34 22.29 20.77 -14.12
N PHE A 35 21.40 21.31 -14.96
CA PHE A 35 20.27 20.57 -15.52
C PHE A 35 20.80 19.25 -16.09
N ARG A 36 20.50 18.11 -15.45
CA ARG A 36 20.83 16.80 -15.98
C ARG A 36 20.05 16.66 -17.29
N PRO A 37 20.69 16.55 -18.47
CA PRO A 37 19.95 16.27 -19.69
C PRO A 37 19.26 14.92 -19.49
N GLN A 38 17.92 14.93 -19.50
CA GLN A 38 17.16 13.68 -19.51
C GLN A 38 17.64 12.90 -20.74
N ALA A 39 18.02 11.64 -20.55
CA ALA A 39 18.36 10.76 -21.65
C ALA A 39 17.23 10.83 -22.70
N PRO A 40 17.56 10.88 -24.01
CA PRO A 40 16.53 11.00 -25.03
C PRO A 40 15.53 9.87 -24.83
N MET A 41 14.28 10.23 -24.49
CA MET A 41 13.19 9.27 -24.35
C MET A 41 13.00 8.64 -25.72
N THR A 42 13.55 7.43 -25.88
CA THR A 42 13.42 6.65 -27.10
C THR A 42 11.98 6.16 -27.13
N VAL A 43 11.17 6.81 -27.97
CA VAL A 43 9.80 6.37 -28.26
C VAL A 43 9.91 4.99 -28.89
N GLN A 44 9.62 3.95 -28.10
CA GLN A 44 9.57 2.59 -28.63
C GLN A 44 8.40 2.54 -29.62
N PRO A 45 8.62 2.05 -30.86
CA PRO A 45 7.52 1.85 -31.77
C PRO A 45 6.53 0.83 -31.18
N PRO A 46 5.22 0.99 -31.41
CA PRO A 46 4.21 0.08 -30.88
C PRO A 46 4.51 -1.34 -31.37
N LYS A 47 4.57 -2.30 -30.44
CA LYS A 47 4.75 -3.70 -30.81
C LYS A 47 3.44 -4.24 -31.37
N ALA A 48 3.51 -5.27 -32.21
CA ALA A 48 2.32 -5.91 -32.75
C ALA A 48 1.40 -6.50 -31.65
N GLU A 49 1.97 -6.78 -30.47
CA GLU A 49 1.27 -7.25 -29.27
C GLU A 49 0.49 -6.15 -28.54
N ASP A 50 0.93 -4.88 -28.68
CA ASP A 50 0.27 -3.71 -28.11
C ASP A 50 -0.91 -3.22 -28.99
N LEU A 51 -1.04 -3.79 -30.19
CA LEU A 51 -2.16 -3.52 -31.07
C LEU A 51 -3.42 -4.19 -30.54
N GLN A 52 -4.54 -3.47 -30.61
CA GLN A 52 -5.84 -3.98 -30.22
C GLN A 52 -6.12 -5.30 -30.96
N LYS A 53 -6.43 -6.36 -30.19
CA LYS A 53 -6.85 -7.65 -30.76
C LYS A 53 -8.05 -7.41 -31.68
N SER A 54 -8.01 -7.98 -32.88
CA SER A 54 -9.11 -7.89 -33.84
C SER A 54 -10.34 -8.59 -33.28
N TYR A 55 -11.46 -7.87 -33.25
CA TYR A 55 -12.79 -8.37 -32.88
C TYR A 55 -13.68 -8.57 -34.12
N ALA A 56 -13.12 -8.37 -35.32
CA ALA A 56 -13.85 -8.50 -36.57
C ALA A 56 -14.40 -9.92 -36.74
N SER A 57 -15.72 -10.03 -36.73
CA SER A 57 -16.42 -11.29 -36.98
C SER A 57 -17.77 -11.01 -37.63
N ILE A 58 -18.06 -11.77 -38.69
CA ILE A 58 -19.36 -11.76 -39.37
C ILE A 58 -20.07 -13.02 -38.87
N ILE A 59 -21.01 -12.84 -37.94
CA ILE A 59 -21.60 -13.99 -37.21
C ILE A 59 -22.80 -14.56 -37.96
N THR A 60 -23.45 -13.79 -38.84
CA THR A 60 -24.70 -14.23 -39.47
C THR A 60 -24.82 -13.82 -40.94
N HIS A 61 -24.85 -14.82 -41.85
CA HIS A 61 -25.45 -14.69 -43.17
C HIS A 61 -26.99 -14.57 -43.11
N GLU A 62 -27.59 -14.78 -41.93
CA GLU A 62 -29.05 -14.76 -41.71
C GLU A 62 -29.62 -13.38 -41.33
N ALA A 63 -28.75 -12.36 -41.16
CA ALA A 63 -29.20 -10.97 -41.03
C ALA A 63 -29.64 -10.36 -42.38
N ASP A 64 -29.53 -11.13 -43.47
CA ASP A 64 -30.08 -10.72 -44.74
C ASP A 64 -31.61 -10.82 -44.73
N PRO A 65 -32.30 -9.75 -45.17
CA PRO A 65 -33.76 -9.71 -45.13
C PRO A 65 -34.34 -10.80 -46.02
N LYS A 66 -35.26 -11.61 -45.49
CA LYS A 66 -36.01 -12.61 -46.29
C LYS A 66 -37.15 -11.97 -47.08
N ASP A 67 -37.59 -10.78 -46.67
CA ASP A 67 -38.70 -10.04 -47.28
C ASP A 67 -38.23 -9.13 -48.42
N TRP A 68 -39.03 -9.03 -49.49
CA TRP A 68 -38.77 -8.13 -50.62
C TRP A 68 -38.49 -6.69 -50.12
N TYR A 69 -39.28 -6.17 -49.18
CA TYR A 69 -39.07 -4.82 -48.66
C TYR A 69 -37.66 -4.61 -48.09
N GLY A 70 -37.11 -5.60 -47.38
CA GLY A 70 -35.76 -5.49 -46.85
C GLY A 70 -34.68 -5.52 -47.94
N TYR A 71 -34.86 -6.32 -49.00
CA TYR A 71 -33.97 -6.25 -50.17
C TYR A 71 -34.04 -4.90 -50.87
N MET A 72 -35.25 -4.34 -51.01
CA MET A 72 -35.46 -3.02 -51.61
C MET A 72 -34.79 -1.91 -50.79
N ILE A 73 -34.97 -1.89 -49.47
CA ILE A 73 -34.36 -0.88 -48.60
C ILE A 73 -32.84 -1.04 -48.53
N ASN A 74 -32.33 -2.27 -48.52
CA ASN A 74 -30.89 -2.51 -48.59
C ASN A 74 -30.32 -2.00 -49.92
N GLY A 75 -30.98 -2.29 -51.05
CA GLY A 75 -30.60 -1.81 -52.38
C GLY A 75 -30.63 -0.29 -52.50
N LEU A 76 -31.73 0.36 -52.09
CA LEU A 76 -31.85 1.82 -52.06
C LEU A 76 -30.78 2.44 -51.16
N GLY A 77 -30.53 1.85 -50.00
CA GLY A 77 -29.51 2.30 -49.08
C GLY A 77 -28.09 2.15 -49.62
N ALA A 78 -27.82 1.09 -50.38
CA ALA A 78 -26.54 0.91 -51.07
C ALA A 78 -26.34 1.97 -52.16
N VAL A 79 -27.37 2.25 -52.96
CA VAL A 79 -27.35 3.28 -54.03
C VAL A 79 -27.16 4.68 -53.42
N ILE A 80 -27.96 5.04 -52.42
CA ILE A 80 -27.85 6.32 -51.70
C ILE A 80 -26.48 6.45 -51.03
N GLY A 81 -25.98 5.38 -50.42
CA GLY A 81 -24.63 5.35 -49.86
C GLY A 81 -23.55 5.59 -50.92
N THR A 82 -23.62 4.92 -52.08
CA THR A 82 -22.64 5.13 -53.16
C THR A 82 -22.68 6.54 -53.75
N ILE A 83 -23.87 7.15 -53.82
CA ILE A 83 -24.04 8.54 -54.28
C ILE A 83 -23.49 9.52 -53.23
N GLY A 84 -23.76 9.28 -51.94
CA GLY A 84 -23.24 10.08 -50.83
C GLY A 84 -21.73 9.95 -50.59
N ALA A 85 -21.07 8.95 -51.18
CA ALA A 85 -19.61 8.86 -51.19
C ALA A 85 -18.96 9.88 -52.16
N ILE A 86 -19.72 10.44 -53.09
CA ILE A 86 -19.24 11.44 -54.06
C ILE A 86 -19.29 12.82 -53.37
N PRO A 87 -18.17 13.55 -53.23
CA PRO A 87 -18.09 14.82 -52.49
C PRO A 87 -19.05 15.94 -52.93
N CYS A 88 -19.66 15.82 -54.11
CA CYS A 88 -20.53 16.83 -54.72
C CYS A 88 -22.04 16.59 -54.46
N CYS A 89 -22.43 15.43 -53.90
CA CYS A 89 -23.84 15.15 -53.61
C CYS A 89 -24.22 15.52 -52.17
N ILE A 90 -24.66 16.75 -51.96
CA ILE A 90 -25.03 17.29 -50.63
C ILE A 90 -26.28 16.60 -50.03
N VAL A 91 -27.11 15.95 -50.85
CA VAL A 91 -28.42 15.43 -50.44
C VAL A 91 -28.34 14.05 -49.78
N CYS A 92 -27.26 13.29 -50.00
CA CYS A 92 -27.16 11.91 -49.51
C CYS A 92 -26.24 11.79 -48.27
N PRO A 93 -26.63 11.04 -47.23
CA PRO A 93 -25.79 10.81 -46.06
C PRO A 93 -24.55 9.96 -46.41
N ASN A 94 -23.40 10.32 -45.84
CA ASN A 94 -22.13 9.61 -46.02
C ASN A 94 -22.21 8.18 -45.44
N PRO A 95 -21.95 7.12 -46.24
CA PRO A 95 -21.97 5.74 -45.75
C PRO A 95 -20.73 5.37 -44.92
N TYR A 96 -19.66 6.16 -44.97
CA TYR A 96 -18.43 5.87 -44.25
C TYR A 96 -18.49 6.46 -42.84
N LYS A 97 -18.41 5.58 -41.85
CA LYS A 97 -18.31 5.96 -40.43
C LYS A 97 -16.98 5.49 -39.88
N THR A 98 -16.31 6.37 -39.15
CA THR A 98 -15.05 6.05 -38.48
C THR A 98 -15.33 5.43 -37.13
N VAL A 99 -14.64 4.33 -36.84
CA VAL A 99 -14.54 3.72 -35.50
C VAL A 99 -13.18 4.10 -34.94
N GLN A 100 -13.16 4.72 -33.76
CA GLN A 100 -11.93 5.13 -33.11
C GLN A 100 -11.15 3.92 -32.58
N GLN A 101 -9.83 4.04 -32.51
CA GLN A 101 -8.98 3.02 -31.89
C GLN A 101 -9.32 2.89 -30.39
N GLY A 102 -9.33 1.66 -29.87
CA GLY A 102 -9.82 1.36 -28.52
C GLY A 102 -11.34 1.15 -28.44
N ASN A 103 -12.07 1.36 -29.54
CA ASN A 103 -13.48 1.02 -29.65
C ASN A 103 -13.68 -0.13 -30.65
N VAL A 104 -14.77 -0.87 -30.50
CA VAL A 104 -15.23 -1.88 -31.46
C VAL A 104 -16.57 -1.45 -32.03
N GLY A 105 -16.70 -1.50 -33.35
CA GLY A 105 -17.93 -1.14 -34.05
C GLY A 105 -18.86 -2.34 -34.19
N LEU A 106 -20.01 -2.31 -33.52
CA LEU A 106 -21.07 -3.29 -33.71
C LEU A 106 -22.06 -2.77 -34.73
N VAL A 107 -22.22 -3.50 -35.83
CA VAL A 107 -23.18 -3.17 -36.88
C VAL A 107 -24.42 -4.01 -36.70
N THR A 108 -25.55 -3.33 -36.54
CA THR A 108 -26.89 -3.92 -36.55
C THR A 108 -27.57 -3.62 -37.87
N LYS A 109 -28.29 -4.59 -38.43
CA LYS A 109 -29.05 -4.48 -39.67
C LYS A 109 -30.52 -4.76 -39.37
N PHE A 110 -31.39 -3.79 -39.62
CA PHE A 110 -32.82 -3.86 -39.28
C PHE A 110 -33.11 -4.32 -37.84
N GLY A 111 -32.27 -3.92 -36.88
CA GLY A 111 -32.40 -4.30 -35.46
C GLY A 111 -31.81 -5.65 -35.07
N ARG A 112 -31.27 -6.44 -36.01
CA ARG A 112 -30.52 -7.67 -35.73
C ARG A 112 -29.02 -7.40 -35.75
N PHE A 113 -28.25 -8.09 -34.92
CA PHE A 113 -26.79 -8.03 -35.00
C PHE A 113 -26.30 -8.67 -36.30
N TYR A 114 -25.37 -8.03 -37.01
CA TYR A 114 -24.84 -8.51 -38.29
C TYR A 114 -23.33 -8.84 -38.21
N LYS A 115 -22.52 -7.86 -37.79
CA LYS A 115 -21.07 -8.01 -37.71
C LYS A 115 -20.45 -7.10 -36.65
N ALA A 116 -19.33 -7.55 -36.09
CA ALA A 116 -18.39 -6.72 -35.35
C ALA A 116 -17.27 -6.27 -36.30
N VAL A 117 -16.82 -5.02 -36.16
CA VAL A 117 -15.82 -4.39 -37.03
C VAL A 117 -14.75 -3.73 -36.19
N ASP A 118 -13.51 -3.91 -36.63
CA ASP A 118 -12.32 -3.30 -36.03
C ASP A 118 -12.28 -1.78 -36.22
N PRO A 119 -11.43 -1.07 -35.44
CA PRO A 119 -11.17 0.35 -35.63
C PRO A 119 -10.78 0.70 -37.06
N GLY A 120 -11.28 1.83 -37.56
CA GLY A 120 -10.99 2.30 -38.92
C GLY A 120 -12.22 2.85 -39.63
N LEU A 121 -12.07 3.02 -40.95
CA LEU A 121 -13.15 3.51 -41.79
C LEU A 121 -14.05 2.35 -42.22
N VAL A 122 -15.28 2.33 -41.73
CA VAL A 122 -16.24 1.26 -41.98
C VAL A 122 -17.36 1.77 -42.87
N ARG A 123 -17.64 1.05 -43.96
CA ARG A 123 -18.81 1.29 -44.79
C ARG A 123 -20.05 0.71 -44.11
N VAL A 124 -21.02 1.57 -43.81
CA VAL A 124 -22.29 1.25 -43.17
C VAL A 124 -23.42 1.76 -44.07
N ASN A 125 -24.40 0.91 -44.35
CA ASN A 125 -25.57 1.32 -45.13
C ASN A 125 -26.43 2.30 -44.31
N PRO A 126 -26.59 3.57 -44.71
CA PRO A 126 -27.26 4.59 -43.90
C PRO A 126 -28.74 4.32 -43.60
N LEU A 127 -29.41 3.49 -44.41
CA LEU A 127 -30.85 3.18 -44.29
C LEU A 127 -31.13 1.86 -43.58
N ALA A 128 -30.29 0.85 -43.79
CA ALA A 128 -30.51 -0.50 -43.26
C ALA A 128 -29.68 -0.80 -42.01
N GLU A 129 -28.54 -0.12 -41.83
CA GLU A 129 -27.53 -0.47 -40.84
C GLU A 129 -27.29 0.66 -39.82
N LYS A 130 -27.12 0.28 -38.56
CA LYS A 130 -26.74 1.19 -37.47
C LYS A 130 -25.46 0.70 -36.82
N LEU A 131 -24.49 1.61 -36.70
CA LEU A 131 -23.22 1.39 -36.02
C LEU A 131 -23.35 1.82 -34.56
N ILE A 132 -23.01 0.92 -33.64
CA ILE A 132 -22.87 1.16 -32.20
C ILE A 132 -21.39 0.99 -31.86
N GLN A 133 -20.78 1.97 -31.20
CA GLN A 133 -19.38 1.88 -30.79
C GLN A 133 -19.33 1.48 -29.32
N VAL A 134 -18.54 0.46 -29.00
CA VAL A 134 -18.32 -0.02 -27.64
C VAL A 134 -16.85 0.15 -27.29
N ASP A 135 -16.58 0.82 -26.18
CA ASP A 135 -15.22 1.06 -25.71
C ASP A 135 -14.68 -0.21 -25.01
N VAL A 136 -13.56 -0.74 -25.53
CA VAL A 136 -12.91 -1.95 -24.98
C VAL A 136 -11.71 -1.63 -24.09
N LYS A 137 -11.37 -0.34 -23.91
CA LYS A 137 -10.31 0.07 -22.98
C LYS A 137 -10.73 -0.22 -21.54
N ILE A 138 -9.73 -0.27 -20.65
CA ILE A 138 -9.97 -0.31 -19.21
C ILE A 138 -10.66 0.98 -18.80
N GLN A 139 -11.82 0.81 -18.17
CA GLN A 139 -12.67 1.87 -17.65
C GLN A 139 -12.70 1.79 -16.13
N ILE A 140 -12.82 2.97 -15.51
CA ILE A 140 -12.91 3.11 -14.06
C ILE A 140 -14.34 3.50 -13.72
N VAL A 141 -14.94 2.76 -12.79
CA VAL A 141 -16.23 3.10 -12.22
C VAL A 141 -16.11 3.22 -10.71
N GLU A 142 -16.46 4.40 -10.20
CA GLU A 142 -16.56 4.64 -8.78
C GLU A 142 -17.90 4.13 -8.26
N VAL A 143 -17.83 3.36 -7.17
CA VAL A 143 -19.00 2.88 -6.44
C VAL A 143 -19.34 3.95 -5.40
N PRO A 144 -20.57 4.47 -5.37
CA PRO A 144 -20.94 5.49 -4.41
C PRO A 144 -20.89 4.93 -2.99
N GLN A 145 -20.66 5.82 -2.04
CA GLN A 145 -20.49 5.49 -0.62
C GLN A 145 -21.60 4.57 -0.10
N GLN A 146 -21.22 3.47 0.54
CA GLN A 146 -22.13 2.48 1.12
C GLN A 146 -22.01 2.43 2.64
N VAL A 147 -23.16 2.38 3.31
CA VAL A 147 -23.24 2.10 4.75
C VAL A 147 -23.39 0.60 4.94
N CYS A 148 -22.43 -0.03 5.61
CA CYS A 148 -22.41 -1.46 5.90
C CYS A 148 -22.22 -1.69 7.39
N MET A 149 -22.79 -2.77 7.92
CA MET A 149 -22.51 -3.25 9.27
C MET A 149 -21.58 -4.45 9.19
N THR A 150 -20.51 -4.46 9.98
CA THR A 150 -19.59 -5.60 10.11
C THR A 150 -20.15 -6.66 11.07
N LYS A 151 -19.49 -7.81 11.15
CA LYS A 151 -19.88 -8.94 12.03
C LYS A 151 -19.95 -8.57 13.51
N ASP A 152 -19.16 -7.59 13.93
CA ASP A 152 -19.10 -7.04 15.28
C ASP A 152 -20.08 -5.87 15.51
N ASN A 153 -21.09 -5.73 14.64
CA ASN A 153 -22.14 -4.71 14.71
C ASN A 153 -21.62 -3.26 14.65
N VAL A 154 -20.47 -3.06 14.01
CA VAL A 154 -19.94 -1.71 13.76
C VAL A 154 -20.43 -1.23 12.41
N THR A 155 -21.00 -0.03 12.38
CA THR A 155 -21.39 0.64 11.15
C THR A 155 -20.20 1.37 10.54
N VAL A 156 -19.89 1.05 9.28
CA VAL A 156 -18.80 1.65 8.50
C VAL A 156 -19.32 2.20 7.18
N GLN A 157 -18.72 3.30 6.73
CA GLN A 157 -18.99 3.90 5.43
C GLN A 157 -17.82 3.61 4.49
N LEU A 158 -18.09 2.94 3.38
CA LEU A 158 -17.08 2.44 2.46
C LEU A 158 -17.26 3.04 1.07
N THR A 159 -16.16 3.45 0.46
CA THR A 159 -16.11 3.85 -0.95
C THR A 159 -15.13 2.94 -1.68
N SER A 160 -15.44 2.57 -2.92
CA SER A 160 -14.59 1.67 -3.72
C SER A 160 -14.62 2.04 -5.19
N VAL A 161 -13.65 1.51 -5.93
CA VAL A 161 -13.54 1.70 -7.38
C VAL A 161 -13.27 0.36 -8.05
N ILE A 162 -13.78 0.21 -9.27
CA ILE A 162 -13.65 -1.01 -10.07
C ILE A 162 -13.00 -0.66 -11.40
N TYR A 163 -11.97 -1.42 -11.75
CA TYR A 163 -11.34 -1.41 -13.05
C TYR A 163 -11.89 -2.59 -13.84
N TYR A 164 -12.49 -2.32 -14.99
CA TYR A 164 -13.02 -3.36 -15.86
C TYR A 164 -12.79 -2.98 -17.33
N HIS A 165 -12.82 -3.98 -18.19
CA HIS A 165 -12.82 -3.77 -19.63
C HIS A 165 -13.78 -4.75 -20.30
N ILE A 166 -14.21 -4.41 -21.51
CA ILE A 166 -15.17 -5.24 -22.25
C ILE A 166 -14.41 -6.25 -23.10
N VAL A 167 -14.56 -7.54 -22.78
CA VAL A 167 -13.96 -8.66 -23.54
C VAL A 167 -14.84 -9.05 -24.71
N SER A 168 -16.16 -9.02 -24.53
CA SER A 168 -17.13 -9.40 -25.56
C SER A 168 -18.10 -8.26 -25.86
N PRO A 169 -17.76 -7.35 -26.80
CA PRO A 169 -18.58 -6.18 -27.13
C PRO A 169 -20.03 -6.51 -27.49
N HIS A 170 -20.24 -7.64 -28.19
CA HIS A 170 -21.58 -8.11 -28.53
C HIS A 170 -22.44 -8.39 -27.29
N LYS A 171 -21.91 -9.16 -26.32
CA LYS A 171 -22.64 -9.48 -25.08
C LYS A 171 -22.86 -8.22 -24.24
N ALA A 172 -21.87 -7.34 -24.16
CA ALA A 172 -21.98 -6.11 -23.38
C ALA A 172 -23.03 -5.14 -23.95
N ALA A 173 -23.18 -5.06 -25.28
CA ALA A 173 -24.13 -4.14 -25.91
C ALA A 173 -25.58 -4.64 -25.92
N PHE A 174 -25.80 -5.96 -26.01
CA PHE A 174 -27.14 -6.54 -26.17
C PHE A 174 -27.61 -7.37 -24.96
N GLY A 175 -26.70 -7.80 -24.09
CA GLY A 175 -27.01 -8.60 -22.91
C GLY A 175 -27.55 -7.77 -21.75
N ILE A 176 -27.13 -6.51 -21.62
CA ILE A 176 -27.57 -5.62 -20.54
C ILE A 176 -27.70 -4.17 -21.01
N THR A 177 -28.70 -3.45 -20.49
CA THR A 177 -28.99 -2.07 -20.89
C THR A 177 -27.86 -1.10 -20.53
N ASN A 178 -27.31 -1.22 -19.32
CA ASN A 178 -26.22 -0.39 -18.83
C ASN A 178 -25.28 -1.19 -17.94
N VAL A 179 -24.15 -1.61 -18.53
CA VAL A 179 -23.10 -2.37 -17.85
C VAL A 179 -22.59 -1.66 -16.60
N LYS A 180 -22.30 -0.35 -16.71
CA LYS A 180 -21.75 0.44 -15.60
C LYS A 180 -22.70 0.45 -14.40
N GLN A 181 -23.98 0.71 -14.63
CA GLN A 181 -24.97 0.75 -13.55
C GLN A 181 -25.13 -0.63 -12.89
N ALA A 182 -25.20 -1.69 -13.69
CA ALA A 182 -25.33 -3.04 -13.19
C ALA A 182 -24.11 -3.49 -12.35
N LEU A 183 -22.89 -3.12 -12.77
CA LEU A 183 -21.67 -3.36 -11.99
C LEU A 183 -21.71 -2.61 -10.64
N ILE A 184 -22.17 -1.36 -10.62
CA ILE A 184 -22.30 -0.58 -9.39
C ILE A 184 -23.26 -1.30 -8.43
N GLU A 185 -24.47 -1.65 -8.89
CA GLU A 185 -25.49 -2.30 -8.06
C GLU A 185 -25.04 -3.68 -7.55
N ARG A 186 -24.41 -4.47 -8.41
CA ARG A 186 -23.83 -5.76 -8.04
C ARG A 186 -22.77 -5.58 -6.96
N THR A 187 -21.87 -4.62 -7.14
CA THR A 187 -20.77 -4.36 -6.20
C THR A 187 -21.27 -3.86 -4.85
N GLN A 188 -22.27 -2.99 -4.82
CA GLN A 188 -22.90 -2.55 -3.57
C GLN A 188 -23.46 -3.73 -2.78
N THR A 189 -24.12 -4.66 -3.46
CA THR A 189 -24.69 -5.86 -2.84
C THR A 189 -23.60 -6.79 -2.33
N THR A 190 -22.56 -7.04 -3.13
CA THR A 190 -21.43 -7.90 -2.74
C THR A 190 -20.62 -7.29 -1.59
N LEU A 191 -20.36 -5.98 -1.62
CA LEU A 191 -19.70 -5.26 -0.52
C LEU A 191 -20.46 -5.47 0.80
N ARG A 192 -21.78 -5.24 0.81
CA ARG A 192 -22.59 -5.42 2.02
C ARG A 192 -22.52 -6.85 2.53
N HIS A 193 -22.60 -7.83 1.63
CA HIS A 193 -22.57 -9.25 1.98
C HIS A 193 -21.21 -9.68 2.57
N VAL A 194 -20.10 -9.35 1.90
CA VAL A 194 -18.77 -9.78 2.32
C VAL A 194 -18.34 -9.04 3.59
N ILE A 195 -18.57 -7.73 3.69
CA ILE A 195 -18.22 -6.95 4.88
C ILE A 195 -19.04 -7.39 6.10
N GLY A 196 -20.31 -7.75 5.92
CA GLY A 196 -21.16 -8.28 6.99
C GLY A 196 -20.65 -9.61 7.57
N ALA A 197 -19.91 -10.40 6.79
CA ALA A 197 -19.32 -11.65 7.25
C ALA A 197 -17.94 -11.49 7.94
N ARG A 198 -17.34 -10.29 7.89
CA ARG A 198 -15.99 -10.00 8.40
C ARG A 198 -16.04 -9.10 9.63
N VAL A 199 -15.01 -9.22 10.49
CA VAL A 199 -14.83 -8.35 11.66
C VAL A 199 -14.18 -7.04 11.22
N LEU A 200 -14.49 -5.92 11.88
CA LEU A 200 -13.92 -4.61 11.59
C LEU A 200 -12.38 -4.63 11.42
N GLN A 201 -11.68 -5.29 12.34
CA GLN A 201 -10.21 -5.35 12.31
C GLN A 201 -9.69 -6.01 11.02
N ASP A 202 -10.33 -7.09 10.55
CA ASP A 202 -9.97 -7.75 9.30
C ASP A 202 -10.20 -6.83 8.10
N VAL A 203 -11.29 -6.05 8.12
CA VAL A 203 -11.62 -5.06 7.07
C VAL A 203 -10.55 -3.97 6.96
N ILE A 204 -9.92 -3.60 8.08
CA ILE A 204 -8.85 -2.59 8.12
C ILE A 204 -7.50 -3.20 7.72
N GLU A 205 -7.12 -4.34 8.32
CA GLU A 205 -5.79 -4.94 8.14
C GLU A 205 -5.66 -5.68 6.80
N ARG A 206 -6.72 -6.37 6.35
CA ARG A 206 -6.72 -7.26 5.18
C ARG A 206 -7.59 -6.72 4.05
N ARG A 207 -7.66 -5.39 3.92
CA ARG A 207 -8.51 -4.73 2.91
C ARG A 207 -8.24 -5.21 1.48
N GLU A 208 -6.99 -5.52 1.15
CA GLU A 208 -6.60 -5.96 -0.20
C GLU A 208 -7.12 -7.37 -0.50
N GLU A 209 -6.96 -8.30 0.45
CA GLU A 209 -7.48 -9.67 0.34
C GLU A 209 -9.01 -9.67 0.22
N ILE A 210 -9.68 -8.79 0.97
CA ILE A 210 -11.13 -8.63 0.89
C ILE A 210 -11.54 -8.02 -0.45
N ALA A 211 -10.82 -6.99 -0.93
CA ALA A 211 -11.11 -6.37 -2.22
C ALA A 211 -10.95 -7.36 -3.39
N GLN A 212 -9.91 -8.19 -3.36
CA GLN A 212 -9.70 -9.27 -4.33
C GLN A 212 -10.85 -10.28 -4.29
N SER A 213 -11.22 -10.78 -3.10
CA SER A 213 -12.31 -11.75 -2.96
C SER A 213 -13.66 -11.19 -3.44
N ILE A 214 -13.93 -9.90 -3.20
CA ILE A 214 -15.13 -9.23 -3.73
C ILE A 214 -15.05 -9.12 -5.25
N GLY A 215 -13.87 -8.79 -5.81
CA GLY A 215 -13.61 -8.74 -7.24
C GLY A 215 -13.94 -10.06 -7.93
N GLU A 216 -13.47 -11.19 -7.40
CA GLU A 216 -13.73 -12.54 -7.92
C GLU A 216 -15.24 -12.85 -7.97
N ILE A 217 -15.99 -12.52 -6.91
CA ILE A 217 -17.45 -12.73 -6.86
C ILE A 217 -18.20 -11.85 -7.89
N ILE A 218 -17.68 -10.66 -8.19
CA ILE A 218 -18.25 -9.77 -9.20
C ILE A 218 -17.90 -10.27 -10.60
N GLU A 219 -16.67 -10.75 -10.80
CA GLU A 219 -16.16 -11.25 -12.09
C GLU A 219 -17.02 -12.39 -12.64
N ASP A 220 -17.40 -13.35 -11.79
CA ASP A 220 -18.26 -14.48 -12.17
C ASP A 220 -19.57 -14.02 -12.85
N VAL A 221 -20.19 -12.97 -12.32
CA VAL A 221 -21.44 -12.42 -12.87
C VAL A 221 -21.17 -11.48 -14.05
N ALA A 222 -20.10 -10.68 -13.97
CA ALA A 222 -19.71 -9.76 -15.04
C ALA A 222 -19.34 -10.49 -16.34
N ALA A 223 -18.80 -11.71 -16.22
CA ALA A 223 -18.47 -12.57 -17.36
C ALA A 223 -19.70 -12.93 -18.22
N GLU A 224 -20.89 -13.06 -17.61
CA GLU A 224 -22.15 -13.29 -18.33
C GLU A 224 -22.50 -12.11 -19.24
N TRP A 225 -22.17 -10.88 -18.81
CA TRP A 225 -22.34 -9.65 -19.57
C TRP A 225 -21.21 -9.39 -20.58
N GLY A 226 -20.18 -10.23 -20.61
CA GLY A 226 -19.03 -10.06 -21.50
C GLY A 226 -18.02 -9.02 -21.01
N VAL A 227 -17.97 -8.80 -19.70
CA VAL A 227 -17.08 -7.84 -19.04
C VAL A 227 -16.09 -8.60 -18.17
N ALA A 228 -14.81 -8.25 -18.25
CA ALA A 228 -13.80 -8.73 -17.32
C ALA A 228 -13.47 -7.64 -16.31
N VAL A 229 -13.40 -8.02 -15.04
CA VAL A 229 -12.99 -7.14 -13.94
C VAL A 229 -11.48 -7.36 -13.75
N GLU A 230 -10.69 -6.31 -13.92
CA GLU A 230 -9.23 -6.37 -13.73
C GLU A 230 -8.88 -6.36 -12.24
N SER A 231 -9.52 -5.46 -11.50
CA SER A 231 -9.31 -5.31 -10.06
C SER A 231 -10.41 -4.45 -9.44
N MET A 232 -10.60 -4.66 -8.15
CA MET A 232 -11.41 -3.80 -7.30
C MET A 232 -10.53 -3.27 -6.18
N LEU A 233 -10.66 -1.97 -5.87
CA LEU A 233 -9.93 -1.33 -4.78
C LEU A 233 -10.90 -0.67 -3.81
N ILE A 234 -10.64 -0.83 -2.51
CA ILE A 234 -11.32 -0.09 -1.45
C ILE A 234 -10.60 1.26 -1.31
N LYS A 235 -11.31 2.35 -1.59
CA LYS A 235 -10.76 3.71 -1.61
C LYS A 235 -10.63 4.26 -0.19
N ASP A 236 -11.76 4.34 0.51
CA ASP A 236 -11.85 4.94 1.85
C ASP A 236 -12.78 4.13 2.76
N ILE A 237 -12.43 4.10 4.05
CA ILE A 237 -13.24 3.53 5.13
C ILE A 237 -13.42 4.60 6.20
N ILE A 238 -14.66 5.06 6.38
CA ILE A 238 -15.01 6.13 7.31
C ILE A 238 -15.81 5.54 8.47
N PHE A 239 -15.40 5.89 9.70
CA PHE A 239 -16.02 5.47 10.96
C PHE A 239 -16.69 6.66 11.64
N SER A 240 -17.57 6.40 12.62
CA SER A 240 -18.04 7.44 13.53
C SER A 240 -16.88 7.99 14.37
N HIS A 241 -16.90 9.28 14.68
CA HIS A 241 -15.85 9.96 15.46
C HIS A 241 -15.55 9.26 16.80
N GLU A 242 -16.58 8.84 17.53
CA GLU A 242 -16.45 8.15 18.83
C GLU A 242 -15.66 6.82 18.73
N LEU A 243 -15.92 6.05 17.66
CA LEU A 243 -15.19 4.81 17.40
C LEU A 243 -13.74 5.11 17.04
N GLN A 244 -13.51 6.11 16.18
CA GLN A 244 -12.16 6.50 15.77
C GLN A 244 -11.30 6.90 16.96
N ASP A 245 -11.87 7.65 17.92
CA ASP A 245 -11.20 8.01 19.17
C ASP A 245 -10.89 6.76 20.01
N SER A 246 -11.88 5.89 20.20
CA SER A 246 -11.73 4.64 20.97
C SER A 246 -10.67 3.71 20.37
N LEU A 247 -10.65 3.55 19.04
CA LEU A 247 -9.66 2.75 18.32
C LEU A 247 -8.26 3.38 18.41
N SER A 248 -8.17 4.72 18.34
CA SER A 248 -6.91 5.44 18.50
C SER A 248 -6.34 5.26 19.91
N MET A 249 -7.18 5.35 20.95
CA MET A 249 -6.79 5.09 22.33
C MET A 249 -6.35 3.64 22.53
N ALA A 250 -7.12 2.67 22.00
CA ALA A 250 -6.77 1.25 22.08
C ALA A 250 -5.44 0.94 21.36
N ALA A 251 -5.23 1.51 20.16
CA ALA A 251 -3.99 1.36 19.41
C ALA A 251 -2.80 1.99 20.13
N GLN A 252 -2.98 3.16 20.75
CA GLN A 252 -1.93 3.80 21.56
C GLN A 252 -1.58 2.95 22.79
N SER A 253 -2.57 2.45 23.53
CA SER A 253 -2.33 1.56 24.67
C SER A 253 -1.61 0.27 24.25
N LYS A 254 -2.01 -0.34 23.12
CA LYS A 254 -1.32 -1.51 22.56
C LYS A 254 0.13 -1.19 22.23
N ARG A 255 0.40 -0.08 21.52
CA ARG A 255 1.76 0.37 21.18
C ARG A 255 2.62 0.65 22.42
N ILE A 256 2.06 1.27 23.45
CA ILE A 256 2.76 1.52 24.72
C ILE A 256 3.08 0.19 25.41
N GLY A 257 2.12 -0.74 25.45
CA GLY A 257 2.33 -2.07 26.01
C GLY A 257 3.43 -2.85 25.29
N GLU A 258 3.38 -2.89 23.96
CA GLU A 258 4.40 -3.53 23.12
C GLU A 258 5.78 -2.88 23.31
N SER A 259 5.84 -1.55 23.37
CA SER A 259 7.09 -0.82 23.62
C SER A 259 7.70 -1.19 24.98
N LYS A 260 6.88 -1.32 26.03
CA LYS A 260 7.35 -1.75 27.36
C LYS A 260 7.87 -3.19 27.36
N ILE A 261 7.21 -4.09 26.65
CA ILE A 261 7.65 -5.49 26.52
C ILE A 261 8.99 -5.55 25.76
N ILE A 262 9.13 -4.79 24.68
CA ILE A 262 10.36 -4.70 23.91
C ILE A 262 11.49 -4.12 24.78
N ALA A 263 11.23 -3.04 25.54
CA ALA A 263 12.20 -2.46 26.45
C ALA A 263 12.65 -3.45 27.54
N ALA A 264 11.71 -4.14 28.19
CA ALA A 264 12.04 -5.14 29.21
C ALA A 264 12.87 -6.31 28.63
N LYS A 265 12.53 -6.77 27.42
CA LYS A 265 13.32 -7.80 26.71
C LYS A 265 14.73 -7.29 26.38
N ALA A 266 14.84 -6.06 25.89
CA ALA A 266 16.11 -5.42 25.58
C ALA A 266 16.97 -5.24 26.84
N GLU A 267 16.39 -4.88 27.98
CA GLU A 267 17.11 -4.78 29.27
C GLU A 267 17.65 -6.14 29.72
N VAL A 268 16.85 -7.20 29.62
CA VAL A 268 17.29 -8.56 29.96
C VAL A 268 18.40 -9.03 29.03
N GLU A 269 18.28 -8.79 27.73
CA GLU A 269 19.31 -9.13 26.75
C GLU A 269 20.61 -8.33 26.99
N ALA A 270 20.49 -7.03 27.24
CA ALA A 270 21.63 -6.17 27.58
C ALA A 270 22.34 -6.65 28.86
N ALA A 271 21.59 -6.98 29.91
CA ALA A 271 22.16 -7.52 31.16
C ALA A 271 22.89 -8.85 30.93
N LYS A 272 22.36 -9.71 30.07
CA LYS A 272 22.98 -11.00 29.72
C LYS A 272 24.29 -10.80 28.96
N LEU A 273 24.32 -9.90 27.98
CA LEU A 273 25.54 -9.53 27.25
C LEU A 273 26.58 -8.87 28.16
N MET A 274 26.15 -7.98 29.06
CA MET A 274 27.04 -7.35 30.05
C MET A 274 27.68 -8.38 30.99
N ARG A 275 26.90 -9.38 31.44
CA ARG A 275 27.43 -10.47 32.26
C ARG A 275 28.49 -11.29 31.50
N GLN A 276 28.20 -11.67 30.25
CA GLN A 276 29.15 -12.38 29.40
C GLN A 276 30.43 -11.55 29.19
N ALA A 277 30.29 -10.25 28.95
CA ALA A 277 31.43 -9.35 28.84
C ALA A 277 32.23 -9.28 30.16
N ALA A 278 31.56 -9.21 31.31
CA ALA A 278 32.22 -9.22 32.62
C ALA A 278 32.99 -10.53 32.88
N ASP A 279 32.42 -11.67 32.52
CA ASP A 279 33.07 -12.98 32.63
C ASP A 279 34.33 -13.07 31.75
N ILE A 280 34.27 -12.55 30.51
CA ILE A 280 35.45 -12.46 29.61
C ILE A 280 36.52 -11.53 30.21
N LEU A 281 36.08 -10.42 30.81
CA LEU A 281 36.98 -9.43 31.41
C LEU A 281 37.53 -9.86 32.76
N SER A 282 37.02 -10.91 33.40
CA SER A 282 37.51 -11.35 34.71
C SER A 282 38.96 -11.89 34.67
N SER A 283 39.52 -12.11 33.47
CA SER A 283 40.92 -12.50 33.32
C SER A 283 41.85 -11.34 33.68
N ALA A 284 42.86 -11.60 34.52
CA ALA A 284 43.82 -10.59 34.97
C ALA A 284 44.47 -9.77 33.82
N PRO A 285 44.83 -10.37 32.66
CA PRO A 285 45.36 -9.61 31.53
C PRO A 285 44.34 -8.66 30.88
N ALA A 286 43.06 -9.04 30.78
CA ALA A 286 42.05 -8.21 30.13
C ALA A 286 41.70 -6.97 30.96
N MET A 287 41.64 -7.10 32.29
CA MET A 287 41.48 -5.95 33.20
C MET A 287 42.63 -4.94 33.07
N GLN A 288 43.86 -5.44 32.93
CA GLN A 288 45.03 -4.58 32.84
C GLN A 288 45.07 -3.79 31.53
N ILE A 289 44.70 -4.41 30.40
CA ILE A 289 44.55 -3.70 29.11
C ILE A 289 43.48 -2.62 29.22
N ARG A 290 42.34 -2.93 29.81
CA ARG A 290 41.22 -1.98 29.93
C ARG A 290 41.50 -0.82 30.90
N TYR A 291 42.28 -1.07 31.96
CA TYR A 291 42.82 -0.04 32.84
C TYR A 291 43.73 0.92 32.05
N LEU A 292 44.61 0.40 31.19
CA LEU A 292 45.47 1.22 30.34
C LEU A 292 44.68 2.01 29.29
N GLU A 293 43.68 1.41 28.65
CA GLU A 293 42.77 2.09 27.73
C GLU A 293 41.97 3.21 28.41
N ALA A 294 41.43 2.96 29.62
CA ALA A 294 40.73 3.97 30.41
C ALA A 294 41.65 5.11 30.80
N MET A 295 42.90 4.80 31.18
CA MET A 295 43.92 5.81 31.47
C MET A 295 44.26 6.64 30.24
N GLN A 296 44.34 6.03 29.06
CA GLN A 296 44.58 6.72 27.79
C GLN A 296 43.38 7.59 27.36
N ALA A 297 42.15 7.14 27.59
CA ALA A 297 40.94 7.93 27.35
C ALA A 297 40.85 9.13 28.29
N MET A 298 41.16 8.96 29.58
CA MET A 298 41.23 10.07 30.54
C MET A 298 42.34 11.06 30.20
N ALA A 299 43.50 10.58 29.73
CA ALA A 299 44.61 11.41 29.26
C ALA A 299 44.27 12.22 27.98
N LYS A 300 43.26 11.81 27.20
CA LYS A 300 42.75 12.56 26.03
C LYS A 300 41.75 13.67 26.42
N SER A 301 41.14 13.63 27.60
CA SER A 301 40.25 14.70 28.07
C SER A 301 41.06 15.90 28.58
N ALA A 302 40.78 17.11 28.10
CA ALA A 302 41.67 18.27 28.19
C ALA A 302 41.97 18.84 29.61
N ASN A 303 41.49 18.22 30.71
CA ASN A 303 41.65 18.74 32.08
C ASN A 303 41.77 17.66 33.19
N SER A 304 42.24 16.44 32.92
CA SER A 304 42.40 15.43 34.00
C SER A 304 43.83 15.39 34.57
N LYS A 305 43.99 15.57 35.89
CA LYS A 305 45.23 15.24 36.61
C LYS A 305 45.15 13.79 37.08
N VAL A 306 45.86 12.89 36.39
CA VAL A 306 45.94 11.48 36.77
C VAL A 306 47.00 11.33 37.87
N ILE A 307 46.57 11.05 39.10
CA ILE A 307 47.46 10.74 40.22
C ILE A 307 47.64 9.22 40.28
N PHE A 308 48.85 8.74 40.00
CA PHE A 308 49.19 7.33 40.14
C PHE A 308 49.39 7.02 41.62
N LEU A 309 48.44 6.33 42.25
CA LEU A 309 48.73 5.59 43.48
C LEU A 309 49.32 4.24 43.06
N PRO A 310 50.62 3.98 43.31
CA PRO A 310 51.14 2.64 43.14
C PRO A 310 50.35 1.72 44.07
N ALA A 311 49.83 0.61 43.52
CA ALA A 311 49.21 -0.44 44.31
C ALA A 311 50.22 -0.86 45.38
N THR A 312 49.98 -0.45 46.62
CA THR A 312 50.67 -1.01 47.76
C THR A 312 50.29 -2.48 47.78
N ASN A 313 51.31 -3.34 47.64
CA ASN A 313 51.19 -4.75 47.93
C ASN A 313 50.37 -4.92 49.21
N GLN A 314 49.26 -5.65 49.10
CA GLN A 314 48.43 -6.01 50.23
C GLN A 314 49.26 -6.91 51.16
N THR A 315 49.89 -6.30 52.17
CA THR A 315 50.02 -6.94 53.48
C THR A 315 48.97 -6.31 54.36
N MET A 316 47.92 -7.08 54.69
CA MET A 316 46.84 -6.68 55.59
C MET A 316 47.38 -6.03 56.88
N PRO A 317 46.82 -4.90 57.32
CA PRO A 317 46.78 -4.56 58.74
C PRO A 317 45.56 -5.25 59.37
N SER A 318 45.83 -6.01 60.42
CA SER A 318 44.88 -6.71 61.27
C SER A 318 43.69 -5.85 61.72
N GLN A 319 42.53 -6.50 61.82
CA GLN A 319 41.21 -6.08 62.34
C GLN A 319 41.16 -5.33 63.70
N ALA A 320 42.28 -4.90 64.27
CA ALA A 320 42.35 -4.32 65.61
C ALA A 320 42.08 -2.79 65.67
N GLN A 321 42.11 -2.05 64.55
CA GLN A 321 41.99 -0.59 64.57
C GLN A 321 40.60 -0.03 64.20
N PHE A 322 39.69 -0.87 63.67
CA PHE A 322 38.31 -0.42 63.37
C PHE A 322 37.38 -0.48 64.59
N ASN A 323 37.68 -1.33 65.58
CA ASN A 323 36.85 -1.48 66.78
C ASN A 323 37.14 -0.45 67.88
N ALA A 324 38.20 0.35 67.76
CA ALA A 324 38.58 1.34 68.77
C ALA A 324 37.92 2.73 68.60
N SER A 325 37.23 2.98 67.48
CA SER A 325 36.55 4.26 67.22
C SER A 325 35.06 4.25 67.58
N LEU A 326 34.52 3.11 68.02
CA LEU A 326 33.11 2.94 68.39
C LEU A 326 32.86 2.91 69.91
N ASP A 327 33.90 2.97 70.74
CA ASP A 327 33.77 2.80 72.19
C ASP A 327 34.57 3.87 72.98
N ALA A 328 34.08 5.11 72.98
CA ALA A 328 34.36 6.08 74.04
C ALA A 328 33.28 7.21 74.08
N PRO A 329 32.65 7.48 75.23
CA PRO A 329 31.58 8.47 75.35
C PRO A 329 32.07 9.85 75.83
N GLY A 330 31.52 10.91 75.24
CA GLY A 330 31.15 12.15 75.95
C GLY A 330 32.11 13.37 75.95
N SER A 331 31.52 14.53 75.57
CA SER A 331 31.55 15.84 76.26
C SER A 331 32.33 17.02 75.63
N PHE A 332 31.57 18.12 75.39
CA PHE A 332 31.91 19.56 75.50
C PHE A 332 32.98 20.15 74.53
N ASN A 333 32.96 21.41 74.06
CA ASN A 333 32.21 22.65 74.31
C ASN A 333 32.51 23.65 73.14
N GLN A 334 31.55 24.40 72.57
CA GLN A 334 31.19 25.83 72.82
C GLN A 334 32.15 26.94 72.34
N GLY A 335 31.56 27.92 71.62
CA GLY A 335 32.04 29.30 71.39
C GLY A 335 32.67 29.52 70.01
N GLU A 336 32.45 30.58 69.24
CA GLU A 336 31.76 31.86 69.42
C GLU A 336 31.75 32.62 68.06
N GLY A 337 30.74 33.48 67.83
CA GLY A 337 30.74 34.66 66.93
C GLY A 337 30.69 34.41 65.41
N SER A 338 30.01 35.20 64.56
CA SER A 338 29.39 36.53 64.70
C SER A 338 28.65 36.95 63.41
N GLY A 339 27.46 37.56 63.56
CA GLY A 339 26.84 38.57 62.66
C GLY A 339 26.22 38.09 61.33
N ALA A 340 25.16 38.69 60.77
CA ALA A 340 24.23 39.74 61.17
C ALA A 340 23.13 39.88 60.08
N LYS A 341 21.89 40.25 60.48
CA LYS A 341 20.81 40.93 59.69
C LYS A 341 20.18 40.13 58.51
N LYS A 342 18.91 40.24 58.12
CA LYS A 342 17.76 41.12 58.45
C LYS A 342 16.49 40.51 57.80
N ASP A 343 15.34 40.72 58.44
CA ASP A 343 14.03 41.10 57.88
C ASP A 343 13.23 40.17 56.91
N THR A 344 12.09 39.71 57.44
CA THR A 344 10.71 40.07 56.99
C THR A 344 10.00 39.23 55.90
N THR A 345 9.06 38.41 56.40
CA THR A 345 7.68 38.10 55.94
C THR A 345 7.37 37.32 54.65
N SER A 346 6.36 36.47 54.82
CA SER A 346 5.36 35.91 53.89
C SER A 346 5.68 34.56 53.22
N PHE A 347 5.02 33.49 53.69
CA PHE A 347 4.23 32.63 52.79
C PHE A 347 3.19 31.79 53.55
N HIS A 348 2.11 31.49 52.83
CA HIS A 348 0.77 31.10 53.26
C HIS A 348 0.63 29.72 53.94
N ASP A 349 -0.26 29.67 54.93
CA ASP A 349 -0.98 28.50 55.43
C ASP A 349 -2.28 28.31 54.62
N PHE A 350 -2.58 27.07 54.25
CA PHE A 350 -3.95 26.54 54.06
C PHE A 350 -3.91 25.01 54.04
N GLY A 351 -4.38 24.38 55.11
CA GLY A 351 -4.74 22.96 55.11
C GLY A 351 -6.15 22.72 54.56
N SER A 352 -6.47 21.48 54.17
CA SER A 352 -7.70 20.78 54.56
C SER A 352 -7.72 19.33 54.05
N SER A 353 -7.93 18.42 55.00
CA SER A 353 -8.71 17.17 54.97
C SER A 353 -8.83 16.33 53.69
N ASP A 354 -8.50 15.04 53.78
CA ASP A 354 -9.50 14.04 53.35
C ASP A 354 -9.39 12.70 54.08
N GLY A 355 -10.53 12.29 54.66
CA GLY A 355 -10.74 11.11 55.50
C GLY A 355 -11.55 10.03 54.79
N GLY A 356 -11.29 9.77 53.51
CA GLY A 356 -12.08 8.84 52.69
C GLY A 356 -11.47 7.46 52.47
N PHE A 357 -10.20 7.23 52.80
CA PHE A 357 -9.49 6.03 52.33
C PHE A 357 -9.62 4.80 53.25
N GLN A 358 -9.91 4.99 54.55
CA GLN A 358 -10.00 3.88 55.50
C GLN A 358 -11.38 3.22 55.57
N GLN A 359 -12.41 3.79 54.94
CA GLN A 359 -13.80 3.28 55.05
C GLN A 359 -14.20 2.29 53.94
N ALA A 360 -13.33 2.06 52.95
CA ALA A 360 -13.59 1.12 51.85
C ALA A 360 -13.10 -0.32 52.10
N LEU A 361 -12.37 -0.58 53.20
CA LEU A 361 -11.76 -1.89 53.46
C LEU A 361 -12.57 -2.82 54.38
N ASN A 362 -13.69 -2.36 54.95
CA ASN A 362 -14.50 -3.13 55.92
C ASN A 362 -15.93 -3.45 55.47
N ALA A 363 -16.28 -3.27 54.20
CA ALA A 363 -17.63 -3.54 53.70
C ALA A 363 -17.68 -4.68 52.68
N HIS A 364 -17.45 -5.91 53.15
CA HIS A 364 -18.06 -7.10 52.54
C HIS A 364 -17.88 -8.30 53.48
N ILE A 365 -18.91 -8.62 54.28
CA ILE A 365 -19.25 -9.95 54.84
C ILE A 365 -20.63 -9.79 55.55
N VAL A 366 -21.48 -10.84 55.45
CA VAL A 366 -22.87 -11.03 55.95
C VAL A 366 -23.97 -10.58 54.96
N GLU A 367 -24.42 -11.47 54.04
CA GLU A 367 -25.61 -12.38 54.11
C GLU A 367 -26.96 -11.65 54.00
N ASN A 368 -28.07 -12.18 53.48
CA ASN A 368 -28.48 -13.26 52.56
C ASN A 368 -30.04 -13.14 52.58
N ILE A 369 -30.74 -13.30 51.44
CA ILE A 369 -32.17 -13.72 51.28
C ILE A 369 -32.57 -13.58 49.81
#